data_AF-A0A350RIF6-F1
#
_entry.id   AF-A0A350RIF6-F1
#
_cell.length_a   1.000
_cell.length_b   1.000
_cell.length_c   1.000
_cell.angle_alpha   90.00
_cell.angle_beta   90.00
_cell.angle_gamma   90.00
#
_symmetry.space_group_name_H-M   'P 1'
#
loop_
_entity.id
_entity.type
_entity.pdbx_description
1 polymer ?
#
loop_
_entity_poly.entity_id
_entity_poly.type
_entity_poly.pdbx_seq_one_letter_code
_entity_poly.pdbx_strand_id
1 'polypeptide(L)'
;MSNDPVYDACAAFANELASQGVCHAVISPGSRSTPLTLTFATTPGIKTWVRLDERSAAFFALGLAKSSRSPVVLICTSGTAAANYLPAVSEANWSETPLIILTANRPPELRGWGAGQTIDQTNIYGTNVRWFTELPIATDPNLNWFQRTAARAFQSSTSLRPGPVHLDWPFREPLEPKSELKPFPRSPAIQLNSPVTTLDGARTNALAEFFEQKPRGLVIAGPMTEGASWQEAVHLFCRRSGYP
;
A
#
# COMPACT_ATOMS: atom_id res chain seq x y z
N MET A 1 -13.73 -22.51 -1.48
CA MET A 1 -13.23 -22.25 -0.12
C MET A 1 -12.38 -23.44 0.26
N SER A 2 -11.15 -23.20 0.70
CA SER A 2 -10.29 -24.25 1.24
C SER A 2 -10.78 -24.64 2.64
N ASN A 3 -10.28 -25.74 3.21
CA ASN A 3 -10.51 -26.06 4.63
C ASN A 3 -9.60 -25.22 5.57
N ASP A 4 -9.08 -24.10 5.08
CA ASP A 4 -8.11 -23.27 5.77
C ASP A 4 -8.51 -21.78 5.77
N PRO A 5 -9.21 -21.33 6.83
CA PRO A 5 -9.77 -19.98 6.88
C PRO A 5 -8.69 -18.89 6.80
N VAL A 6 -7.48 -19.15 7.31
CA VAL A 6 -6.37 -18.20 7.25
C VAL A 6 -5.96 -17.94 5.80
N TYR A 7 -5.79 -19.01 5.02
CA TYR A 7 -5.41 -18.90 3.62
C TYR A 7 -6.53 -18.38 2.74
N ASP A 8 -7.79 -18.70 3.04
CA ASP A 8 -8.94 -18.11 2.34
C ASP A 8 -9.01 -16.58 2.58
N ALA A 9 -8.74 -16.11 3.80
CA ALA A 9 -8.67 -14.68 4.12
C ALA A 9 -7.51 -13.97 3.41
N CYS A 10 -6.30 -14.54 3.47
CA CYS A 10 -5.15 -14.01 2.75
C CYS A 10 -5.40 -13.99 1.23
N ALA A 11 -5.99 -15.05 0.67
CA ALA A 11 -6.24 -15.17 -0.76
C ALA A 11 -7.31 -14.18 -1.23
N ALA A 12 -8.39 -14.00 -0.45
CA ALA A 12 -9.40 -12.98 -0.73
C ALA A 12 -8.78 -11.58 -0.78
N PHE A 13 -7.86 -11.27 0.15
CA PHE A 13 -7.12 -10.01 0.17
C PHE A 13 -6.17 -9.85 -1.03
N ALA A 14 -5.33 -10.85 -1.31
CA ALA A 14 -4.34 -10.80 -2.38
C ALA A 14 -4.98 -10.72 -3.77
N ASN A 15 -6.08 -11.45 -4.00
CA ASN A 15 -6.78 -11.42 -5.29
C ASN A 15 -7.47 -10.09 -5.55
N GLU A 16 -8.02 -9.45 -4.51
CA GLU A 16 -8.56 -8.10 -4.67
C GLU A 16 -7.46 -7.12 -5.07
N LEU A 17 -6.29 -7.14 -4.41
CA LEU A 17 -5.15 -6.31 -4.81
C LEU A 17 -4.71 -6.57 -6.26
N ALA A 18 -4.62 -7.85 -6.65
CA ALA A 18 -4.32 -8.21 -8.03
C ALA A 18 -5.37 -7.64 -9.00
N SER A 19 -6.66 -7.72 -8.67
CA SER A 19 -7.74 -7.14 -9.47
C SER A 19 -7.68 -5.60 -9.55
N GLN A 20 -7.17 -4.93 -8.53
CA GLN A 20 -6.90 -3.48 -8.53
C GLN A 20 -5.67 -3.08 -9.39
N GLY A 21 -4.90 -4.06 -9.89
CA GLY A 21 -3.72 -3.82 -10.73
C GLY A 21 -2.38 -3.80 -9.97
N VAL A 22 -2.36 -4.29 -8.73
CA VAL A 22 -1.10 -4.56 -8.02
C VAL A 22 -0.40 -5.74 -8.69
N CYS A 23 0.83 -5.53 -9.15
CA CYS A 23 1.60 -6.53 -9.92
C CYS A 23 2.81 -7.09 -9.18
N HIS A 24 3.17 -6.52 -8.02
CA HIS A 24 4.43 -6.83 -7.34
C HIS A 24 4.28 -6.98 -5.83
N ALA A 25 4.92 -8.01 -5.28
CA ALA A 25 5.10 -8.19 -3.85
C ALA A 25 6.56 -8.48 -3.52
N VAL A 26 7.14 -7.72 -2.60
CA VAL A 26 8.49 -7.92 -2.07
C VAL A 26 8.38 -8.56 -0.70
N ILE A 27 9.03 -9.71 -0.53
CA ILE A 27 8.86 -10.59 0.62
C ILE A 27 10.17 -10.74 1.36
N SER A 28 10.15 -10.38 2.63
CA SER A 28 11.17 -10.70 3.62
C SER A 28 10.70 -11.92 4.42
N PRO A 29 11.30 -13.10 4.20
CA PRO A 29 10.71 -14.36 4.66
C PRO A 29 10.83 -14.53 6.18
N GLY A 30 9.85 -15.21 6.78
CA GLY A 30 9.88 -15.61 8.18
C GLY A 30 8.66 -16.45 8.57
N SER A 31 8.76 -17.19 9.67
CA SER A 31 7.77 -18.20 10.05
C SER A 31 6.36 -17.61 10.20
N ARG A 32 6.19 -16.50 10.94
CA ARG A 32 4.86 -15.90 11.18
C ARG A 32 4.17 -15.40 9.93
N SER A 33 4.94 -15.00 8.90
CA SER A 33 4.44 -14.50 7.62
C SER A 33 4.20 -15.60 6.58
N THR A 34 4.29 -16.88 6.96
CA THR A 34 4.07 -18.02 6.06
C THR A 34 2.75 -17.93 5.29
N PRO A 35 1.59 -17.64 5.93
CA PRO A 35 0.33 -17.55 5.21
C PRO A 35 0.35 -16.50 4.10
N LEU A 36 0.81 -15.27 4.41
CA LEU A 36 0.96 -14.21 3.41
C LEU A 36 1.94 -14.59 2.31
N THR A 37 3.11 -15.12 2.69
CA THR A 37 4.19 -15.44 1.77
C THR A 37 3.73 -16.45 0.72
N LEU A 38 3.13 -17.55 1.16
CA LEU A 38 2.67 -18.61 0.27
C LEU A 38 1.46 -18.17 -0.57
N THR A 39 0.51 -17.43 0.02
CA THR A 39 -0.61 -16.88 -0.74
C THR A 39 -0.13 -15.94 -1.85
N PHE A 40 0.73 -14.96 -1.55
CA PHE A 40 1.21 -14.02 -2.58
C PHE A 40 2.09 -14.70 -3.63
N ALA A 41 2.87 -15.72 -3.26
CA ALA A 41 3.66 -16.51 -4.20
C ALA A 41 2.81 -17.28 -5.21
N THR A 42 1.57 -17.63 -4.86
CA THR A 42 0.64 -18.40 -5.70
C THR A 42 -0.46 -17.53 -6.33
N THR A 43 -0.51 -16.23 -6.03
CA THR A 43 -1.56 -15.33 -6.53
C THR A 43 -1.28 -14.92 -7.98
N PRO A 44 -2.17 -15.29 -8.94
CA PRO A 44 -1.96 -14.94 -10.35
C PRO A 44 -1.94 -13.42 -10.57
N GLY A 45 -0.98 -12.95 -11.38
CA GLY A 45 -0.82 -11.53 -11.71
C GLY A 45 0.09 -10.75 -10.75
N ILE A 46 0.49 -11.34 -9.62
CA ILE A 46 1.48 -10.75 -8.71
C ILE A 46 2.81 -11.47 -8.87
N LYS A 47 3.85 -10.75 -9.30
CA LYS A 47 5.24 -11.24 -9.29
C LYS A 47 5.85 -11.01 -7.91
N THR A 48 6.38 -12.07 -7.32
CA THR A 48 7.04 -12.01 -6.02
C THR A 48 8.56 -11.81 -6.14
N TRP A 49 9.13 -11.09 -5.18
CA TRP A 49 10.56 -10.82 -5.07
C TRP A 49 11.04 -11.10 -3.66
N VAL A 50 11.87 -12.12 -3.47
CA VAL A 50 12.41 -12.44 -2.14
C VAL A 50 13.67 -11.61 -1.87
N ARG A 51 13.70 -10.95 -0.70
CA ARG A 51 14.81 -10.14 -0.21
C ARG A 51 15.03 -10.45 1.27
N LEU A 52 16.25 -10.78 1.65
CA LEU A 52 16.55 -11.26 3.01
C LEU A 52 16.67 -10.11 4.02
N ASP A 53 17.33 -9.01 3.62
CA ASP A 53 17.45 -7.81 4.45
C ASP A 53 16.20 -6.95 4.26
N GLU A 54 15.40 -6.76 5.33
CA GLU A 54 14.14 -6.02 5.28
C GLU A 54 14.34 -4.56 4.87
N ARG A 55 15.41 -3.90 5.34
CA ARG A 55 15.68 -2.51 4.99
C ARG A 55 15.95 -2.39 3.49
N SER A 56 16.77 -3.27 2.94
CA SER A 56 17.00 -3.33 1.48
C SER A 56 15.74 -3.73 0.71
N ALA A 57 14.94 -4.67 1.24
CA ALA A 57 13.67 -5.08 0.64
C ALA A 57 12.70 -3.89 0.50
N ALA A 58 12.60 -3.06 1.54
CA ALA A 58 11.71 -1.91 1.54
C ALA A 58 12.13 -0.82 0.54
N PHE A 59 13.43 -0.52 0.43
CA PHE A 59 13.92 0.39 -0.61
C PHE A 59 13.80 -0.20 -2.03
N PHE A 60 13.94 -1.51 -2.19
CA PHE A 60 13.68 -2.18 -3.45
C PHE A 60 12.20 -2.04 -3.86
N ALA A 61 11.26 -2.24 -2.94
CA ALA A 61 9.84 -2.02 -3.18
C ALA A 61 9.51 -0.56 -3.51
N LEU A 62 10.12 0.39 -2.80
CA LEU A 62 10.00 1.83 -3.09
C LEU A 62 10.41 2.15 -4.54
N GLY A 63 11.59 1.70 -4.97
CA GLY A 63 12.06 1.90 -6.34
C GLY A 63 11.14 1.23 -7.38
N LEU A 64 10.64 0.04 -7.06
CA LEU A 64 9.70 -0.69 -7.92
C LEU A 64 8.37 0.06 -8.04
N ALA A 65 7.84 0.63 -6.95
CA ALA A 65 6.63 1.45 -6.97
C ALA A 65 6.83 2.74 -7.79
N LYS A 66 7.96 3.44 -7.61
CA LYS A 66 8.30 4.65 -8.40
C LYS A 66 8.39 4.34 -9.90
N SER A 67 9.04 3.24 -10.27
CA SER A 67 9.22 2.87 -11.68
C SER A 67 7.95 2.34 -12.36
N SER A 68 7.14 1.56 -11.64
CA SER A 68 5.91 0.97 -12.17
C SER A 68 4.69 1.88 -12.09
N ARG A 69 4.76 2.97 -11.30
CA ARG A 69 3.63 3.86 -10.98
C ARG A 69 2.41 3.09 -10.45
N SER A 70 2.66 2.00 -9.74
CA SER A 70 1.64 1.14 -9.13
C SER A 70 2.05 0.78 -7.71
N PRO A 71 1.11 0.60 -6.77
CA PRO A 71 1.44 0.14 -5.42
C PRO A 71 2.21 -1.17 -5.44
N VAL A 72 3.22 -1.27 -4.57
CA VAL A 72 3.97 -2.50 -4.34
C VAL A 72 3.70 -3.02 -2.94
N VAL A 73 3.42 -4.32 -2.83
CA VAL A 73 3.21 -4.98 -1.54
C VAL A 73 4.56 -5.28 -0.89
N LEU A 74 4.69 -4.99 0.40
CA LEU A 74 5.82 -5.39 1.25
C LEU A 74 5.32 -6.38 2.30
N ILE A 75 5.98 -7.53 2.44
CA ILE A 75 5.60 -8.56 3.39
C ILE A 75 6.80 -8.86 4.29
N CYS A 76 6.61 -8.84 5.61
CA CYS A 76 7.62 -9.35 6.55
C CYS A 76 7.00 -10.08 7.73
N THR A 77 7.85 -10.78 8.46
CA THR A 77 7.48 -11.42 9.73
C THR A 77 7.39 -10.42 10.88
N SER A 78 7.14 -10.91 12.10
CA SER A 78 7.01 -10.09 13.30
C SER A 78 8.35 -9.58 13.82
N GLY A 79 8.31 -8.63 14.76
CA GLY A 79 9.50 -8.16 15.47
C GLY A 79 10.26 -7.09 14.70
N THR A 80 11.59 -7.10 14.80
CA THR A 80 12.46 -6.08 14.19
C THR A 80 12.39 -6.04 12.67
N ALA A 81 11.88 -7.10 12.03
CA ALA A 81 11.62 -7.13 10.59
C ALA A 81 10.72 -5.95 10.16
N ALA A 82 9.63 -5.69 10.89
CA ALA A 82 8.77 -4.52 10.64
C ALA A 82 9.51 -3.20 10.90
N ALA A 83 10.30 -3.12 11.98
CA ALA A 83 11.06 -1.90 12.30
C ALA A 83 12.07 -1.53 11.19
N ASN A 84 12.67 -2.53 10.53
CA ASN A 84 13.62 -2.32 9.44
C ASN A 84 12.99 -1.72 8.17
N TYR A 85 11.66 -1.76 8.02
CA TYR A 85 10.97 -1.07 6.92
C TYR A 85 10.87 0.44 7.13
N LEU A 86 10.94 0.94 8.38
CA LEU A 86 10.68 2.33 8.74
C LEU A 86 11.42 3.36 7.84
N PRO A 87 12.72 3.23 7.53
CA PRO A 87 13.40 4.22 6.68
C PRO A 87 12.77 4.39 5.30
N ALA A 88 12.40 3.28 4.64
CA ALA A 88 11.78 3.33 3.32
C ALA A 88 10.30 3.76 3.41
N VAL A 89 9.61 3.44 4.50
CA VAL A 89 8.23 3.91 4.76
C VAL A 89 8.21 5.43 4.94
N SER A 90 9.16 6.00 5.69
CA SER A 90 9.31 7.44 5.82
C SER A 90 9.64 8.12 4.50
N GLU A 91 10.52 7.54 3.69
CA GLU A 91 10.79 8.04 2.33
C GLU A 91 9.55 7.95 1.44
N ALA A 92 8.81 6.83 1.46
CA ALA A 92 7.58 6.65 0.69
C ALA A 92 6.50 7.66 1.08
N ASN A 93 6.43 8.02 2.36
CA ASN A 93 5.51 9.03 2.88
C ASN A 93 5.76 10.39 2.23
N TRP A 94 7.02 10.85 2.24
CA TRP A 94 7.40 12.18 1.76
C TRP A 94 7.54 12.26 0.25
N SER A 95 7.91 11.17 -0.40
CA SER A 95 7.98 11.07 -1.86
C SER A 95 6.67 10.64 -2.52
N GLU A 96 5.57 10.62 -1.75
CA GLU A 96 4.23 10.25 -2.20
C GLU A 96 4.24 8.97 -3.06
N THR A 97 4.92 7.94 -2.56
CA THR A 97 5.07 6.66 -3.27
C THR A 97 4.16 5.61 -2.64
N PRO A 98 3.26 4.97 -3.41
CA PRO A 98 2.32 4.00 -2.86
C PRO A 98 3.01 2.69 -2.48
N LEU A 99 2.87 2.29 -1.21
CA LEU A 99 3.29 0.98 -0.70
C LEU A 99 2.16 0.36 0.13
N ILE A 100 2.00 -0.96 0.04
CA ILE A 100 1.05 -1.71 0.87
C ILE A 100 1.85 -2.66 1.77
N ILE A 101 2.01 -2.29 3.04
CA ILE A 101 2.88 -2.98 3.98
C ILE A 101 2.05 -3.97 4.80
N LEU A 102 2.41 -5.25 4.72
CA LEU A 102 1.78 -6.36 5.42
C LEU A 102 2.79 -6.94 6.43
N THR A 103 2.59 -6.64 7.71
CA THR A 103 3.41 -7.24 8.79
C THR A 103 2.66 -8.41 9.38
N ALA A 104 3.35 -9.54 9.56
CA ALA A 104 2.79 -10.63 10.33
C ALA A 104 3.02 -10.39 11.83
N ASN A 105 2.06 -10.74 12.66
CA ASN A 105 2.12 -10.57 14.11
C ASN A 105 1.56 -11.79 14.82
N ARG A 106 1.86 -11.90 16.12
CA ARG A 106 1.21 -12.87 17.01
C ARG A 106 -0.23 -12.43 17.29
N PRO A 107 -1.13 -13.35 17.66
CA PRO A 107 -2.46 -12.97 18.11
C PRO A 107 -2.37 -12.14 19.42
N PRO A 108 -3.35 -11.26 19.72
CA PRO A 108 -3.26 -10.31 20.82
C PRO A 108 -2.92 -10.93 22.17
N GLU A 109 -3.48 -12.10 22.49
CA GLU A 109 -3.23 -12.81 23.74
C GLU A 109 -1.79 -13.33 23.92
N LEU A 110 -0.97 -13.32 22.86
CA LEU A 110 0.43 -13.73 22.89
C LEU A 110 1.42 -12.56 22.77
N ARG A 111 0.97 -11.32 22.97
CA ARG A 111 1.80 -10.10 22.93
C ARG A 111 2.13 -9.60 24.34
N GLY A 112 3.23 -8.85 24.48
CA GLY A 112 3.52 -8.07 25.70
C GLY A 112 4.06 -8.84 26.90
N TRP A 113 4.37 -10.13 26.77
CA TRP A 113 4.89 -10.96 27.88
C TRP A 113 6.31 -11.51 27.63
N GLY A 114 7.05 -10.89 26.71
CA GLY A 114 8.46 -11.24 26.44
C GLY A 114 8.67 -12.44 25.52
N ALA A 115 7.64 -12.87 24.78
CA ALA A 115 7.77 -13.91 23.77
C ALA A 115 8.83 -13.53 22.72
N GLY A 116 9.68 -14.49 22.34
CA GLY A 116 10.71 -14.27 21.33
C GLY A 116 10.14 -13.74 20.01
N GLN A 117 10.88 -12.82 19.40
CA GLN A 117 10.51 -12.12 18.15
C GLN A 117 9.19 -11.34 18.22
N THR A 118 8.89 -10.76 19.39
CA THR A 118 7.79 -9.80 19.56
C THR A 118 8.31 -8.43 19.94
N ILE A 119 7.75 -7.41 19.30
CA ILE A 119 7.83 -5.99 19.69
C ILE A 119 6.41 -5.45 19.64
N ASP A 120 6.19 -4.24 20.17
CA ASP A 120 4.95 -3.53 19.86
C ASP A 120 5.01 -3.04 18.40
N GLN A 121 4.31 -3.77 17.52
CA GLN A 121 4.19 -3.43 16.10
C GLN A 121 2.96 -2.56 15.83
N THR A 122 2.12 -2.33 16.84
CA THR A 122 0.87 -1.58 16.71
C THR A 122 1.22 -0.15 16.32
N ASN A 123 0.78 0.27 15.13
CA ASN A 123 1.04 1.62 14.63
C ASN A 123 2.54 2.00 14.62
N ILE A 124 3.44 1.03 14.40
CA ILE A 124 4.91 1.21 14.47
C ILE A 124 5.44 2.32 13.54
N TYR A 125 4.77 2.56 12.41
CA TYR A 125 5.16 3.62 11.47
C TYR A 125 4.51 4.99 11.77
N GLY A 126 3.58 5.05 12.73
CA GLY A 126 2.91 6.27 13.17
C GLY A 126 2.32 7.09 12.02
N THR A 127 2.67 8.37 11.98
CA THR A 127 2.18 9.32 10.96
C THR A 127 2.83 9.15 9.59
N ASN A 128 3.73 8.18 9.41
CA ASN A 128 4.34 7.92 8.11
C ASN A 128 3.41 7.15 7.16
N VAL A 129 2.27 6.63 7.61
CA VAL A 129 1.32 5.90 6.77
C VAL A 129 0.01 6.65 6.59
N ARG A 130 -0.63 6.48 5.43
CA ARG A 130 -1.96 7.04 5.11
C ARG A 130 -3.06 6.34 5.89
N TRP A 131 -2.88 5.05 6.14
CA TRP A 131 -3.84 4.22 6.86
C TRP A 131 -3.11 3.08 7.57
N PHE A 132 -3.48 2.87 8.83
CA PHE A 132 -3.09 1.71 9.63
C PHE A 132 -4.36 0.94 10.04
N THR A 133 -4.30 -0.39 9.98
CA THR A 133 -5.28 -1.25 10.64
C THR A 133 -4.64 -2.56 11.09
N GLU A 134 -5.07 -3.06 12.23
CA GLU A 134 -4.90 -4.46 12.59
C GLU A 134 -6.02 -5.28 11.96
N LEU A 135 -5.70 -6.47 11.47
CA LEU A 135 -6.64 -7.39 10.86
C LEU A 135 -7.23 -8.32 11.94
N PRO A 136 -8.48 -8.81 11.80
CA PRO A 136 -9.03 -9.81 12.70
C PRO A 136 -8.32 -11.15 12.51
N ILE A 137 -8.29 -11.96 13.57
CA ILE A 137 -7.87 -13.36 13.47
C ILE A 137 -8.85 -14.10 12.56
N ALA A 138 -8.34 -14.72 11.50
CA ALA A 138 -9.13 -15.44 10.51
C ALA A 138 -9.54 -16.85 10.99
N THR A 139 -10.38 -16.93 12.04
CA THR A 139 -10.96 -18.19 12.52
C THR A 139 -12.21 -18.57 11.72
N ASP A 140 -13.12 -17.62 11.54
CA ASP A 140 -14.31 -17.72 10.68
C ASP A 140 -14.42 -16.41 9.86
N PRO A 141 -13.59 -16.27 8.81
CA PRO A 141 -13.37 -15.00 8.16
C PRO A 141 -14.54 -14.65 7.24
N ASN A 142 -15.09 -13.45 7.42
CA ASN A 142 -15.90 -12.83 6.37
C ASN A 142 -14.99 -12.40 5.22
N LEU A 143 -14.92 -13.21 4.16
CA LEU A 143 -14.05 -12.96 3.01
C LEU A 143 -14.33 -11.61 2.32
N ASN A 144 -15.59 -11.16 2.32
CA ASN A 144 -15.95 -9.85 1.78
C ASN A 144 -15.31 -8.71 2.56
N TRP A 145 -15.15 -8.87 3.88
CA TRP A 145 -14.46 -7.90 4.71
C TRP A 145 -12.98 -7.79 4.32
N PHE A 146 -12.29 -8.93 4.08
CA PHE A 146 -10.89 -8.93 3.63
C PHE A 146 -10.72 -8.33 2.24
N GLN A 147 -11.64 -8.61 1.31
CA GLN A 147 -11.67 -7.95 0.00
C GLN A 147 -11.86 -6.43 0.15
N ARG A 148 -12.84 -5.96 0.91
CA ARG A 148 -13.05 -4.51 1.12
C ARG A 148 -11.85 -3.85 1.81
N THR A 149 -11.19 -4.54 2.72
CA THR A 149 -9.96 -4.08 3.36
C THR A 149 -8.81 -3.95 2.36
N ALA A 150 -8.66 -4.90 1.41
CA ALA A 150 -7.70 -4.78 0.31
C ALA A 150 -8.02 -3.61 -0.63
N ALA A 151 -9.28 -3.45 -1.03
CA ALA A 151 -9.73 -2.32 -1.85
C ALA A 151 -9.46 -0.97 -1.17
N ARG A 152 -9.72 -0.88 0.14
CA ARG A 152 -9.41 0.30 0.95
C ARG A 152 -7.90 0.53 1.07
N ALA A 153 -7.10 -0.53 1.22
CA ALA A 153 -5.64 -0.42 1.28
C ALA A 153 -5.10 0.18 -0.02
N PHE A 154 -5.55 -0.37 -1.16
CA PHE A 154 -5.22 0.16 -2.47
C PHE A 154 -5.61 1.64 -2.59
N GLN A 155 -6.89 1.96 -2.37
CA GLN A 155 -7.39 3.33 -2.46
C GLN A 155 -6.64 4.30 -1.53
N SER A 156 -6.39 3.92 -0.28
CA SER A 156 -5.69 4.78 0.68
C SER A 156 -4.23 5.00 0.29
N SER A 157 -3.61 4.07 -0.43
CA SER A 157 -2.25 4.21 -0.94
C SER A 157 -2.14 5.06 -2.21
N THR A 158 -3.22 5.16 -3.00
CA THR A 158 -3.24 5.82 -4.33
C THR A 158 -4.20 7.01 -4.44
N SER A 159 -4.80 7.46 -3.33
CA SER A 159 -5.67 8.64 -3.34
C SER A 159 -4.85 9.93 -3.49
N LEU A 160 -5.49 11.10 -3.41
CA LEU A 160 -4.93 12.45 -3.65
C LEU A 160 -3.58 12.78 -3.01
N ARG A 161 -3.19 12.05 -1.96
CA ARG A 161 -1.82 12.04 -1.44
C ARG A 161 -1.34 10.60 -1.38
N PRO A 162 -0.73 10.07 -2.45
CA PRO A 162 -0.25 8.71 -2.44
C PRO A 162 0.77 8.50 -1.33
N GLY A 163 0.93 7.25 -0.91
CA GLY A 163 1.84 6.93 0.16
C GLY A 163 1.65 5.52 0.72
N PRO A 164 2.43 5.18 1.75
CA PRO A 164 2.38 3.85 2.33
C PRO A 164 1.13 3.66 3.18
N VAL A 165 0.59 2.45 3.19
CA VAL A 165 -0.43 1.97 4.12
C VAL A 165 0.10 0.74 4.85
N HIS A 166 -0.35 0.51 6.08
CA HIS A 166 0.12 -0.59 6.92
C HIS A 166 -1.03 -1.43 7.46
N LEU A 167 -0.91 -2.72 7.27
CA LEU A 167 -1.86 -3.75 7.64
C LEU A 167 -1.12 -4.77 8.51
N ASP A 168 -1.47 -4.83 9.79
CA ASP A 168 -0.87 -5.77 10.76
C ASP A 168 -1.73 -7.03 10.90
N TRP A 169 -1.16 -8.18 10.54
CA TRP A 169 -1.87 -9.46 10.42
C TRP A 169 -1.58 -10.39 11.61
N PRO A 170 -2.50 -10.55 12.58
CA PRO A 170 -2.36 -11.54 13.63
C PRO A 170 -2.60 -12.95 13.11
N PHE A 171 -1.55 -13.78 13.11
CA PHE A 171 -1.67 -15.20 12.75
C PHE A 171 -1.56 -16.10 13.97
N ARG A 172 -2.53 -16.99 14.14
CA ARG A 172 -2.49 -18.08 15.13
C ARG A 172 -1.89 -19.33 14.48
N GLU A 173 -1.12 -20.08 15.24
CA GLU A 173 -0.64 -21.39 14.80
C GLU A 173 -1.81 -22.41 14.72
N PRO A 174 -1.75 -23.41 13.82
CA PRO A 174 -0.67 -23.70 12.86
C PRO A 174 -0.62 -22.70 11.69
N LEU A 175 0.58 -22.48 11.12
CA LEU A 175 0.81 -21.48 10.06
C LEU A 175 0.93 -22.13 8.69
N GLU A 176 1.31 -23.40 8.65
CA GLU A 176 1.40 -24.21 7.45
C GLU A 176 0.01 -24.48 6.87
N PRO A 177 -0.11 -24.55 5.53
CA PRO A 177 -1.40 -24.83 4.91
C PRO A 177 -1.85 -26.25 5.23
N LYS A 178 -3.12 -26.43 5.59
CA LYS A 178 -3.70 -27.76 5.88
C LYS A 178 -3.86 -28.66 4.65
N SER A 179 -3.83 -28.07 3.46
CA SER A 179 -3.98 -28.75 2.18
C SER A 179 -3.26 -27.96 1.09
N GLU A 180 -3.11 -28.54 -0.11
CA GLU A 180 -2.62 -27.79 -1.27
C GLU A 180 -3.41 -26.49 -1.48
N LEU A 181 -2.68 -25.41 -1.74
CA LEU A 181 -3.26 -24.10 -2.03
C LEU A 181 -3.90 -24.11 -3.40
N LYS A 182 -5.22 -23.93 -3.43
CA LYS A 182 -5.97 -23.80 -4.67
C LYS A 182 -6.02 -22.33 -5.09
N PRO A 183 -5.95 -22.03 -6.39
CA PRO A 183 -6.20 -20.69 -6.88
C PRO A 183 -7.56 -20.20 -6.40
N PHE A 184 -7.58 -19.07 -5.72
CA PHE A 184 -8.82 -18.43 -5.31
C PHE A 184 -9.40 -17.71 -6.53
N PRO A 185 -10.71 -17.85 -6.81
CA PRO A 185 -11.30 -17.29 -8.02
C PRO A 185 -11.19 -15.76 -8.03
N ARG A 186 -10.69 -15.21 -9.13
CA ARG A 186 -10.57 -13.76 -9.30
C ARG A 186 -11.96 -13.17 -9.51
N SER A 187 -12.28 -12.13 -8.75
CA SER A 187 -13.49 -11.32 -8.93
C SER A 187 -13.13 -9.95 -9.50
N PRO A 188 -14.08 -9.25 -10.15
CA PRO A 188 -13.89 -7.84 -10.51
C PRO A 188 -13.50 -7.01 -9.28
N ALA A 189 -12.57 -6.08 -9.47
CA ALA A 189 -12.12 -5.20 -8.40
C ALA A 189 -13.28 -4.40 -7.80
N ILE A 190 -13.32 -4.31 -6.47
CA ILE A 190 -14.27 -3.45 -5.76
C ILE A 190 -13.90 -2.00 -6.06
N GLN A 191 -14.79 -1.29 -6.77
CA GLN A 191 -14.59 0.12 -7.07
C GLN A 191 -15.02 0.96 -5.88
N LEU A 192 -14.06 1.67 -5.28
CA LEU A 192 -14.31 2.69 -4.27
C LEU A 192 -14.20 4.07 -4.93
N ASN A 193 -15.16 4.95 -4.65
CA ASN A 193 -15.15 6.31 -5.20
C ASN A 193 -13.98 7.10 -4.62
N SER A 194 -13.14 7.65 -5.50
CA SER A 194 -12.06 8.57 -5.10
C SER A 194 -12.50 10.01 -5.29
N PRO A 195 -12.20 10.91 -4.34
CA PRO A 195 -12.48 12.32 -4.50
C PRO A 195 -11.61 12.89 -5.62
N VAL A 196 -12.20 13.70 -6.49
CA VAL A 196 -11.45 14.52 -7.45
C VAL A 196 -11.38 15.94 -6.88
N THR A 197 -10.17 16.43 -6.61
CA THR A 197 -9.99 17.83 -6.22
C THR A 197 -10.18 18.71 -7.44
N THR A 198 -11.24 19.51 -7.44
CA THR A 198 -11.48 20.54 -8.45
C THR A 198 -11.63 21.90 -7.78
N LEU A 199 -11.22 22.95 -8.49
CA LEU A 199 -11.61 24.32 -8.15
C LEU A 199 -12.97 24.62 -8.77
N ASP A 200 -13.78 25.44 -8.09
CA ASP A 200 -14.99 25.97 -8.69
C ASP A 200 -14.67 27.08 -9.71
N GLY A 201 -15.62 27.37 -10.60
CA GLY A 201 -15.44 28.34 -11.68
C GLY A 201 -15.17 29.76 -11.19
N ALA A 202 -15.78 30.17 -10.09
CA ALA A 202 -15.58 31.52 -9.55
C ALA A 202 -14.16 31.71 -9.01
N ARG A 203 -13.64 30.73 -8.25
CA ARG A 203 -12.24 30.74 -7.80
C ARG A 203 -11.25 30.65 -8.96
N THR A 204 -11.57 29.86 -9.97
CA THR A 204 -10.73 29.74 -11.18
C THR A 204 -10.62 31.07 -11.92
N ASN A 205 -11.75 31.77 -12.11
CA ASN A 205 -11.77 33.09 -12.75
C ASN A 205 -11.03 34.14 -11.93
N ALA A 206 -11.23 34.16 -10.61
CA ALA A 206 -10.53 35.10 -9.72
C ALA A 206 -9.01 34.90 -9.75
N LEU A 207 -8.53 33.65 -9.82
CA LEU A 207 -7.09 33.36 -9.98
C LEU A 207 -6.57 33.83 -11.35
N ALA A 208 -7.33 33.60 -12.43
CA ALA A 208 -6.96 34.06 -13.76
C ALA A 208 -6.79 35.59 -13.81
N GLU A 209 -7.79 36.34 -13.32
CA GLU A 209 -7.73 37.81 -13.22
C GLU A 209 -6.54 38.28 -12.35
N PHE A 210 -6.28 37.59 -11.24
CA PHE A 210 -5.13 37.89 -10.38
C PHE A 210 -3.80 37.76 -11.12
N PHE A 211 -3.60 36.70 -11.90
CA PHE A 211 -2.36 36.49 -12.65
C PHE A 211 -2.22 37.46 -13.83
N GLU A 212 -3.31 37.82 -14.52
CA GLU A 212 -3.30 38.83 -15.59
C GLU A 212 -2.82 40.20 -15.08
N GLN A 213 -3.14 40.56 -13.84
CA GLN A 213 -2.69 41.81 -13.21
C GLN A 213 -1.24 41.79 -12.70
N LYS A 214 -0.55 40.64 -12.78
CA LYS A 214 0.82 40.46 -12.27
C LYS A 214 1.75 40.06 -13.42
N PRO A 215 2.23 40.99 -14.27
CA PRO A 215 3.02 40.62 -15.45
C PRO A 215 4.44 40.08 -15.15
N ARG A 216 4.88 40.09 -13.89
CA ARG A 216 6.19 39.60 -13.46
C ARG A 216 6.02 38.49 -12.42
N GLY A 217 5.76 37.28 -12.90
CA GLY A 217 5.70 36.07 -12.09
C GLY A 217 6.84 35.10 -12.41
N LEU A 218 6.92 34.04 -11.62
CA LEU A 218 7.82 32.89 -11.81
C LEU A 218 7.02 31.64 -11.42
N VAL A 219 7.06 30.59 -12.23
CA VAL A 219 6.45 29.31 -11.91
C VAL A 219 7.51 28.36 -11.36
N ILE A 220 7.31 27.88 -10.13
CA ILE A 220 8.17 26.87 -9.51
C ILE A 220 7.42 25.54 -9.55
N ALA A 221 7.80 24.67 -10.50
CA ALA A 221 7.25 23.33 -10.61
C ALA A 221 8.12 22.32 -9.85
N GLY A 222 7.57 21.80 -8.74
CA GLY A 222 8.17 20.68 -8.01
C GLY A 222 7.96 19.33 -8.71
N PRO A 223 8.44 18.22 -8.12
CA PRO A 223 8.14 16.88 -8.62
C PRO A 223 6.63 16.62 -8.52
N MET A 224 5.95 16.58 -9.66
CA MET A 224 4.54 16.17 -9.76
C MET A 224 4.47 14.78 -10.39
N THR A 225 3.96 13.82 -9.64
CA THR A 225 3.88 12.40 -10.05
C THR A 225 2.49 12.00 -10.52
N GLU A 226 1.46 12.81 -10.21
CA GLU A 226 0.06 12.57 -10.57
C GLU A 226 -0.50 13.57 -11.57
N GLY A 227 -1.50 13.12 -12.33
CA GLY A 227 -2.16 13.88 -13.40
C GLY A 227 -1.59 13.57 -14.77
N ALA A 228 -2.40 13.00 -15.66
CA ALA A 228 -1.95 12.61 -17.01
C ALA A 228 -1.49 13.80 -17.88
N SER A 229 -1.84 15.03 -17.50
CA SER A 229 -1.60 16.25 -18.28
C SER A 229 -1.01 17.39 -17.46
N TRP A 230 -0.43 17.14 -16.27
CA TRP A 230 0.08 18.23 -15.43
C TRP A 230 1.21 19.00 -16.14
N GLN A 231 2.10 18.31 -16.89
CA GLN A 231 3.16 18.98 -17.65
C GLN A 231 2.56 19.92 -18.70
N GLU A 232 1.56 19.45 -19.43
CA GLU A 232 0.86 20.23 -20.44
C GLU A 232 0.11 21.42 -19.82
N ALA A 233 -0.54 21.21 -18.67
CA ALA A 233 -1.25 22.26 -17.94
C ALA A 233 -0.30 23.36 -17.45
N VAL A 234 0.82 22.99 -16.84
CA VAL A 234 1.87 23.94 -16.42
C VAL A 234 2.45 24.67 -17.63
N HIS A 235 2.77 23.94 -18.69
CA HIS A 235 3.30 24.55 -19.92
C HIS A 235 2.33 25.55 -20.55
N LEU A 236 1.05 25.20 -20.64
CA LEU A 236 0.00 26.07 -21.16
C LEU A 236 -0.18 27.31 -20.29
N PHE A 237 -0.14 27.14 -18.96
CA PHE A 237 -0.20 28.24 -18.02
C PHE A 237 0.97 29.22 -18.22
N CYS A 238 2.20 28.74 -18.22
CA CYS A 238 3.40 29.56 -18.46
C CYS A 238 3.33 30.31 -19.82
N ARG A 239 2.88 29.62 -20.88
CA ARG A 239 2.72 30.26 -22.20
C ARG A 239 1.70 31.40 -22.19
N ARG A 240 0.61 31.27 -21.43
CA ARG A 240 -0.44 32.30 -21.37
C ARG A 240 -0.08 33.45 -20.46
N SER A 241 0.54 33.18 -19.32
CA SER A 241 0.95 34.22 -18.36
C SER A 241 2.23 34.94 -18.76
N GLY A 242 3.06 34.31 -19.60
CA GLY A 242 4.40 34.81 -19.93
C GLY A 242 5.43 34.61 -18.81
N TYR A 243 5.09 33.81 -17.79
CA TYR A 243 6.01 33.52 -16.70
C TYR A 243 7.05 32.48 -17.12
N PRO A 244 8.32 32.66 -16.72
CA PRO A 244 9.33 31.61 -16.81
C PRO A 244 9.01 30.45 -15.87
#